data_AF-A0A134CK69-F1
#
_entry.id   AF-A0A134CK69-F1
#
_cell.length_a   1.000
_cell.length_b   1.000
_cell.length_c   1.000
_cell.angle_alpha   90.00
_cell.angle_beta   90.00
_cell.angle_gamma   90.00
#
_symmetry.space_group_name_H-M   'P 1'
#
loop_
_entity.id
_entity.type
_entity.pdbx_description
1 polymer ?
#
loop_
_entity_poly.entity_id
_entity_poly.type
_entity_poly.pdbx_seq_one_letter_code
_entity_poly.pdbx_strand_id
1 'polypeptide(L)'
;MANTLFMYEGEHAQRVACMMSSIVCMGRYVKIGSNIAMTPYARLVLVIEESDLANPGLLTLPEKHPQWLGLVLVGETPEKMMNIPDLGEFSFTAFVDRKVLDQDAIVAGEGLARAVRTKHTNDPEVLKAIEDFLHHHNTGALATGWGESVHSTPIEYIYHQGKLYIFSEGGRKFAYLYRNRHVSMSIFDPFTGFKTIAGLQLDGTVRFIEPGDAEYDGIAAARGIAKERLDKMAVMLHVIEITPHKAHFLWGEFGKRGKAPTQVYTFPGSPREQDGE
;
A
#
# COMPACT_ATOMS: atom_id res chain seq x y z
N MET A 1 1.29 -10.87 -7.83
CA MET A 1 0.00 -10.78 -7.13
C MET A 1 -0.99 -11.69 -7.84
N ALA A 2 -1.78 -12.47 -7.10
CA ALA A 2 -2.75 -13.39 -7.68
C ALA A 2 -4.15 -12.74 -7.73
N ASN A 3 -4.96 -13.08 -8.73
CA ASN A 3 -6.30 -12.51 -8.89
C ASN A 3 -7.28 -13.08 -7.87
N THR A 4 -8.20 -12.23 -7.41
CA THR A 4 -9.27 -12.59 -6.46
C THR A 4 -10.63 -12.43 -7.13
N LEU A 5 -11.47 -13.47 -7.08
CA LEU A 5 -12.85 -13.40 -7.50
C LEU A 5 -13.76 -13.22 -6.29
N PHE A 6 -14.63 -12.23 -6.32
CA PHE A 6 -15.69 -12.01 -5.35
C PHE A 6 -17.00 -12.46 -5.99
N MET A 7 -17.71 -13.41 -5.38
CA MET A 7 -19.03 -13.83 -5.82
C MET A 7 -20.06 -13.36 -4.81
N TYR A 8 -21.09 -12.64 -5.28
CA TYR A 8 -22.09 -12.04 -4.39
C TYR A 8 -23.52 -12.50 -4.65
N GLU A 9 -24.34 -12.55 -3.61
CA GLU A 9 -25.81 -12.61 -3.70
C GLU A 9 -26.43 -11.56 -2.78
N GLY A 10 -27.40 -10.80 -3.29
CA GLY A 10 -27.98 -9.66 -2.58
C GLY A 10 -27.38 -8.30 -3.00
N GLU A 11 -28.12 -7.23 -2.70
CA GLU A 11 -27.77 -5.85 -3.07
C GLU A 11 -26.64 -5.29 -2.19
N HIS A 12 -26.69 -5.57 -0.89
CA HIS A 12 -25.70 -5.07 0.05
C HIS A 12 -24.40 -5.84 -0.10
N ALA A 13 -24.51 -7.16 -0.31
CA ALA A 13 -23.38 -8.00 -0.69
C ALA A 13 -22.70 -7.52 -1.98
N GLN A 14 -23.45 -7.08 -2.98
CA GLN A 14 -22.88 -6.49 -4.20
C GLN A 14 -22.02 -5.25 -3.90
N ARG A 15 -22.52 -4.33 -3.05
CA ARG A 15 -21.79 -3.14 -2.63
C ARG A 15 -20.49 -3.52 -1.91
N VAL A 16 -20.58 -4.44 -0.96
CA VAL A 16 -19.42 -4.95 -0.19
C VAL A 16 -18.40 -5.61 -1.12
N ALA A 17 -18.83 -6.49 -2.02
CA ALA A 17 -17.94 -7.14 -3.00
C ALA A 17 -17.24 -6.12 -3.90
N CYS A 18 -17.95 -5.09 -4.35
CA CYS A 18 -17.39 -4.00 -5.15
C CYS A 18 -16.28 -3.25 -4.38
N MET A 19 -16.56 -2.84 -3.13
CA MET A 19 -15.59 -2.13 -2.29
C MET A 19 -14.37 -2.99 -1.97
N MET A 20 -14.58 -4.21 -1.45
CA MET A 20 -13.49 -5.11 -1.08
C MET A 20 -12.62 -5.50 -2.28
N SER A 21 -13.23 -5.75 -3.45
CA SER A 21 -12.48 -6.07 -4.67
C SER A 21 -11.60 -4.93 -5.17
N SER A 22 -11.99 -3.68 -4.89
CA SER A 22 -11.20 -2.49 -5.18
C SER A 22 -10.02 -2.34 -4.23
N ILE A 23 -10.23 -2.63 -2.94
CA ILE A 23 -9.20 -2.51 -1.89
C ILE A 23 -8.11 -3.57 -2.04
N VAL A 24 -8.47 -4.83 -2.29
CA VAL A 24 -7.52 -5.96 -2.34
C VAL A 24 -6.61 -5.91 -3.57
N CYS A 25 -6.96 -5.09 -4.58
CA CYS A 25 -6.34 -5.03 -5.90
C CYS A 25 -6.48 -6.37 -6.69
N MET A 26 -6.42 -6.30 -8.03
CA MET A 26 -6.59 -7.47 -8.91
C MET A 26 -7.89 -8.27 -8.63
N GLY A 27 -8.92 -7.57 -8.12
CA GLY A 27 -10.22 -8.12 -7.80
C GLY A 27 -11.18 -8.03 -8.97
N ARG A 28 -12.03 -9.05 -9.11
CA ARG A 28 -13.26 -8.98 -9.92
C ARG A 28 -14.43 -9.40 -9.05
N TYR A 29 -15.59 -8.79 -9.24
CA TYR A 29 -16.81 -9.20 -8.58
C TYR A 29 -17.89 -9.61 -9.60
N VAL A 30 -18.64 -10.67 -9.30
CA VAL A 30 -19.73 -11.19 -10.15
C VAL A 30 -20.88 -11.72 -9.28
N LYS A 31 -22.10 -11.74 -9.82
CA LYS A 31 -23.24 -12.34 -9.12
C LYS A 31 -23.07 -13.86 -9.06
N ILE A 32 -23.45 -14.51 -7.96
CA ILE A 32 -23.49 -15.97 -7.84
C ILE A 32 -24.37 -16.54 -8.97
N GLY A 33 -23.91 -17.64 -9.58
CA GLY A 33 -24.53 -18.25 -10.78
C GLY A 33 -24.08 -17.65 -12.12
N SER A 34 -23.26 -16.59 -12.12
CA SER A 34 -22.66 -16.08 -13.36
C SER A 34 -21.70 -17.10 -13.99
N ASN A 35 -21.75 -17.26 -15.32
CA ASN A 35 -20.82 -18.12 -16.04
C ASN A 35 -19.45 -17.42 -16.19
N ILE A 36 -18.46 -17.84 -15.39
CA ILE A 36 -17.10 -17.30 -15.40
C ILE A 36 -16.06 -18.42 -15.32
N ALA A 37 -14.99 -18.29 -16.11
CA ALA A 37 -13.85 -19.21 -16.00
C ALA A 37 -13.11 -18.98 -14.68
N MET A 38 -12.99 -20.02 -13.85
CA MET A 38 -12.32 -19.94 -12.54
C MET A 38 -10.80 -20.01 -12.62
N THR A 39 -10.24 -20.56 -13.70
CA THR A 39 -8.80 -20.77 -13.91
C THR A 39 -7.91 -19.54 -13.66
N PRO A 40 -8.31 -18.30 -14.01
CA PRO A 40 -7.47 -17.11 -13.78
C PRO A 40 -7.40 -16.65 -12.33
N TYR A 41 -8.24 -17.19 -11.44
CA TYR A 41 -8.37 -16.73 -10.06
C TYR A 41 -7.69 -17.72 -9.11
N ALA A 42 -6.82 -17.20 -8.24
CA ALA A 42 -6.18 -18.01 -7.21
C ALA A 42 -6.93 -17.95 -5.88
N ARG A 43 -7.94 -17.08 -5.78
CA ARG A 43 -8.71 -16.80 -4.57
C ARG A 43 -10.17 -16.60 -4.94
N LEU A 44 -11.05 -17.14 -4.11
CA LEU A 44 -12.49 -16.94 -4.20
C LEU A 44 -13.00 -16.39 -2.87
N VAL A 45 -13.80 -15.33 -2.92
CA VAL A 45 -14.47 -14.72 -1.76
C VAL A 45 -15.97 -14.74 -2.01
N LEU A 46 -16.72 -15.45 -1.18
CA LEU A 46 -18.18 -15.40 -1.17
C LEU A 46 -18.63 -14.22 -0.33
N VAL A 47 -19.55 -13.41 -0.85
CA VAL A 47 -20.16 -12.28 -0.13
C VAL A 47 -21.66 -12.47 -0.16
N ILE A 48 -22.28 -12.74 0.98
CA ILE A 48 -23.72 -13.08 1.05
C ILE A 48 -24.42 -12.31 2.16
N GLU A 49 -25.73 -12.10 2.01
CA GLU A 49 -26.53 -11.51 3.08
C GLU A 49 -26.98 -12.58 4.10
N GLU A 50 -27.24 -12.18 5.34
CA GLU A 50 -27.77 -13.08 6.38
C GLU A 50 -29.06 -13.80 6.00
N SER A 51 -29.92 -13.17 5.21
CA SER A 51 -31.15 -13.79 4.70
C SER A 51 -30.87 -15.00 3.81
N ASP A 52 -29.69 -15.04 3.21
CA ASP A 52 -29.31 -16.03 2.23
C ASP A 52 -28.57 -17.23 2.86
N LEU A 53 -28.22 -17.16 4.15
CA LEU A 53 -27.62 -18.26 4.91
C LEU A 53 -28.49 -19.52 4.94
N ALA A 54 -29.80 -19.36 4.87
CA ALA A 54 -30.74 -20.48 4.84
C ALA A 54 -30.75 -21.23 3.49
N ASN A 55 -30.04 -20.71 2.47
CA ASN A 55 -29.88 -21.37 1.19
C ASN A 55 -28.53 -22.12 1.14
N PRO A 56 -28.49 -23.42 1.48
CA PRO A 56 -27.24 -24.18 1.54
C PRO A 56 -26.49 -24.20 0.19
N GLY A 57 -27.20 -24.02 -0.93
CA GLY A 57 -26.58 -23.97 -2.26
C GLY A 57 -25.64 -22.78 -2.48
N LEU A 58 -25.74 -21.71 -1.69
CA LEU A 58 -24.87 -20.53 -1.80
C LEU A 58 -23.53 -20.71 -1.08
N LEU A 59 -23.50 -21.54 -0.04
CA LEU A 59 -22.25 -21.92 0.65
C LEU A 59 -21.54 -23.07 -0.06
N THR A 60 -22.24 -23.82 -0.92
CA THR A 60 -21.63 -24.84 -1.77
C THR A 60 -20.65 -24.21 -2.75
N LEU A 61 -19.38 -24.56 -2.62
CA LEU A 61 -18.33 -24.10 -3.51
C LEU A 61 -18.44 -24.77 -4.90
N PRO A 62 -18.12 -24.06 -6.00
CA PRO A 62 -18.04 -24.68 -7.33
C PRO A 62 -17.07 -25.86 -7.34
N GLU A 63 -17.35 -26.94 -8.10
CA GLU A 63 -16.45 -28.12 -8.19
C GLU A 63 -15.00 -27.77 -8.52
N LYS A 64 -14.79 -26.72 -9.32
CA LYS A 64 -13.48 -26.16 -9.65
C LYS A 64 -13.33 -24.78 -9.04
N HIS A 65 -12.83 -24.73 -7.80
CA HIS A 65 -12.54 -23.48 -7.09
C HIS A 65 -11.06 -23.41 -6.66
N PRO A 66 -10.54 -22.20 -6.38
CA PRO A 66 -9.20 -22.03 -5.85
C PRO A 66 -9.13 -22.50 -4.39
N GLN A 67 -7.98 -23.02 -3.95
CA GLN A 67 -7.82 -23.50 -2.57
C GLN A 67 -7.94 -22.39 -1.51
N TRP A 68 -7.69 -21.13 -1.89
CA TRP A 68 -7.80 -20.00 -0.96
C TRP A 68 -9.22 -19.44 -1.01
N LEU A 69 -9.91 -19.52 0.13
CA LEU A 69 -11.34 -19.24 0.25
C LEU A 69 -11.60 -18.13 1.28
N GLY A 70 -12.48 -17.20 0.92
CA GLY A 70 -12.99 -16.16 1.81
C GLY A 70 -14.51 -16.23 1.93
N LEU A 71 -15.04 -15.92 3.12
CA LEU A 71 -16.46 -15.72 3.35
C LEU A 71 -16.72 -14.39 4.03
N VAL A 72 -17.60 -13.58 3.45
CA VAL A 72 -18.03 -12.29 4.00
C VAL A 72 -19.53 -12.34 4.18
N LEU A 73 -19.97 -12.24 5.44
CA LEU A 73 -21.39 -12.19 5.77
C LEU A 73 -21.81 -10.74 5.99
N VAL A 74 -22.87 -10.32 5.31
CA VAL A 74 -23.45 -8.97 5.44
C VAL A 74 -24.76 -9.06 6.21
N GLY A 75 -24.91 -8.29 7.28
CA GLY A 75 -26.17 -8.27 8.03
C GLY A 75 -26.12 -7.41 9.29
N GLU A 76 -26.89 -7.76 10.31
CA GLU A 76 -27.01 -6.99 11.56
C GLU A 76 -26.71 -7.80 12.83
N THR A 77 -26.51 -9.12 12.70
CA THR A 77 -26.35 -10.08 13.80
C THR A 77 -25.05 -10.87 13.62
N PRO A 78 -23.90 -10.38 14.13
CA PRO A 78 -22.59 -11.03 13.99
C PRO A 78 -22.58 -12.48 14.48
N GLU A 79 -23.41 -12.83 15.46
CA GLU A 79 -23.50 -14.18 16.04
C GLU A 79 -23.94 -15.22 15.00
N LYS A 80 -24.67 -14.82 13.95
CA LYS A 80 -25.05 -15.74 12.87
C LYS A 80 -23.84 -16.25 12.11
N MET A 81 -22.77 -15.45 12.02
CA MET A 81 -21.53 -15.88 11.41
C MET A 81 -20.90 -17.05 12.16
N MET A 82 -20.97 -17.07 13.50
CA MET A 82 -20.41 -18.15 14.33
C MET A 82 -21.16 -19.48 14.18
N ASN A 83 -22.38 -19.45 13.65
CA ASN A 83 -23.23 -20.61 13.45
C ASN A 83 -23.13 -21.19 12.03
N ILE A 84 -22.29 -20.62 11.16
CA ILE A 84 -22.05 -21.16 9.82
C ILE A 84 -21.22 -22.44 9.96
N PRO A 85 -21.69 -23.60 9.44
CA PRO A 85 -20.92 -24.83 9.43
C PRO A 85 -19.58 -24.63 8.69
N ASP A 86 -18.53 -25.30 9.16
CA ASP A 86 -17.27 -25.43 8.42
C ASP A 86 -16.52 -24.10 8.14
N LEU A 87 -16.69 -23.08 8.99
CA LEU A 87 -15.86 -21.85 8.94
C LEU A 87 -14.35 -22.12 8.89
N GLY A 88 -13.90 -23.26 9.46
CA GLY A 88 -12.50 -23.68 9.44
C GLY A 88 -11.95 -24.01 8.04
N GLU A 89 -12.80 -24.20 7.03
CA GLU A 89 -12.38 -24.39 5.64
C GLU A 89 -12.03 -23.06 4.94
N PHE A 90 -12.54 -21.93 5.46
CA PHE A 90 -12.26 -20.62 4.90
C PHE A 90 -10.92 -20.08 5.42
N SER A 91 -10.08 -19.65 4.49
CA SER A 91 -8.81 -18.98 4.78
C SER A 91 -9.00 -17.56 5.34
N PHE A 92 -10.18 -16.99 5.15
CA PHE A 92 -10.55 -15.66 5.63
C PHE A 92 -12.05 -15.58 5.87
N THR A 93 -12.45 -14.98 6.98
CA THR A 93 -13.86 -14.71 7.22
C THR A 93 -14.01 -13.29 7.78
N ALA A 94 -15.09 -12.61 7.40
CA ALA A 94 -15.45 -11.30 7.96
C ALA A 94 -16.96 -11.12 8.08
N PHE A 95 -17.39 -10.36 9.08
CA PHE A 95 -18.75 -9.83 9.19
C PHE A 95 -18.76 -8.36 8.79
N VAL A 96 -19.80 -7.93 8.08
CA VAL A 96 -20.02 -6.52 7.72
C VAL A 96 -21.40 -6.09 8.21
N ASP A 97 -21.44 -5.17 9.18
CA ASP A 97 -22.69 -4.61 9.69
C ASP A 97 -23.33 -3.68 8.65
N ARG A 98 -24.56 -4.00 8.26
CA ARG A 98 -25.38 -3.23 7.31
C ARG A 98 -25.58 -1.78 7.75
N LYS A 99 -25.56 -1.49 9.07
CA LYS A 99 -25.74 -0.14 9.62
C LYS A 99 -24.54 0.77 9.36
N VAL A 100 -23.36 0.19 9.18
CA VAL A 100 -22.09 0.89 8.91
C VAL A 100 -21.37 0.27 7.70
N LEU A 101 -22.17 -0.15 6.71
CA LEU A 101 -21.77 -1.01 5.58
C LEU A 101 -20.44 -0.63 4.94
N ASP A 102 -20.27 0.64 4.56
CA ASP A 102 -19.09 1.10 3.85
C ASP A 102 -17.84 1.04 4.75
N GLN A 103 -17.96 1.39 6.03
CA GLN A 103 -16.82 1.34 6.97
C GLN A 103 -16.39 -0.10 7.27
N ASP A 104 -17.35 -0.99 7.52
CA ASP A 104 -17.05 -2.40 7.79
C ASP A 104 -16.54 -3.13 6.54
N ALA A 105 -17.05 -2.77 5.35
CA ALA A 105 -16.52 -3.29 4.09
C ALA A 105 -15.06 -2.84 3.86
N ILE A 106 -14.70 -1.63 4.28
CA ILE A 106 -13.30 -1.16 4.26
C ILE A 106 -12.46 -2.02 5.19
N VAL A 107 -12.88 -2.20 6.45
CA VAL A 107 -12.16 -3.02 7.44
C VAL A 107 -11.98 -4.46 6.94
N ALA A 108 -13.04 -5.08 6.42
CA ALA A 108 -12.99 -6.42 5.84
C ALA A 108 -12.05 -6.47 4.62
N GLY A 109 -12.11 -5.47 3.74
CA GLY A 109 -11.24 -5.36 2.56
C GLY A 109 -9.77 -5.22 2.92
N GLU A 110 -9.44 -4.39 3.93
CA GLU A 110 -8.09 -4.26 4.46
C GLU A 110 -7.61 -5.54 5.14
N GLY A 111 -8.45 -6.16 5.95
CA GLY A 111 -8.16 -7.45 6.59
C GLY A 111 -7.84 -8.53 5.55
N LEU A 112 -8.64 -8.60 4.49
CA LEU A 112 -8.40 -9.50 3.37
C LEU A 112 -7.08 -9.16 2.65
N ALA A 113 -6.84 -7.88 2.36
CA ALA A 113 -5.60 -7.44 1.73
C ALA A 113 -4.37 -7.82 2.57
N ARG A 114 -4.45 -7.74 3.90
CA ARG A 114 -3.40 -8.21 4.83
C ARG A 114 -3.25 -9.73 4.80
N ALA A 115 -4.35 -10.48 4.85
CA ALA A 115 -4.34 -11.95 4.83
C ALA A 115 -3.75 -12.54 3.54
N VAL A 116 -3.93 -11.86 2.41
CA VAL A 116 -3.47 -12.34 1.10
C VAL A 116 -2.13 -11.76 0.65
N ARG A 117 -1.54 -10.86 1.44
CA ARG A 117 -0.21 -10.30 1.18
C ARG A 117 0.82 -11.42 1.19
N THR A 118 1.68 -11.44 0.17
CA THR A 118 2.90 -12.24 0.18
C THR A 118 3.76 -11.83 1.37
N LYS A 119 4.21 -12.80 2.18
CA LYS A 119 5.11 -12.56 3.31
C LYS A 119 6.31 -11.72 2.86
N HIS A 120 6.54 -10.62 3.56
CA HIS A 120 7.69 -9.76 3.34
C HIS A 120 8.98 -10.55 3.59
N THR A 121 9.87 -10.53 2.62
CA THR A 121 11.26 -10.91 2.82
C THR A 121 12.07 -9.64 2.76
N ASN A 122 12.92 -9.39 3.76
CA ASN A 122 13.97 -8.37 3.70
C ASN A 122 15.04 -8.84 2.71
N ASP A 123 14.63 -9.01 1.46
CA ASP A 123 15.40 -9.59 0.38
C ASP A 123 16.50 -8.60 -0.02
N PRO A 124 17.79 -8.97 0.15
CA PRO A 124 18.91 -8.10 -0.18
C PRO A 124 18.92 -7.66 -1.65
N GLU A 125 18.41 -8.48 -2.58
CA GLU A 125 18.34 -8.12 -4.00
C GLU A 125 17.30 -7.03 -4.27
N VAL A 126 16.20 -7.05 -3.50
CA VAL A 126 15.16 -6.02 -3.57
C VAL A 126 15.67 -4.71 -2.99
N LEU A 127 16.34 -4.76 -1.82
CA LEU A 127 16.98 -3.58 -1.24
C LEU A 127 17.96 -2.96 -2.23
N LYS A 128 18.88 -3.76 -2.78
CA LYS A 128 19.86 -3.28 -3.76
C LYS A 128 19.18 -2.63 -4.96
N ALA A 129 18.12 -3.23 -5.50
CA ALA A 129 17.38 -2.65 -6.62
C ALA A 129 16.72 -1.30 -6.25
N ILE A 130 16.20 -1.16 -5.02
CA ILE A 130 15.64 0.10 -4.52
C ILE A 130 16.74 1.16 -4.42
N GLU A 131 17.90 0.83 -3.82
CA GLU A 131 19.01 1.76 -3.67
C GLU A 131 19.60 2.19 -5.01
N ASP A 132 19.79 1.25 -5.93
CA ASP A 132 20.20 1.55 -7.31
C ASP A 132 19.19 2.51 -7.95
N PHE A 133 17.88 2.25 -7.84
CA PHE A 133 16.84 3.13 -8.39
C PHE A 133 16.89 4.53 -7.77
N LEU A 134 17.04 4.63 -6.45
CA LEU A 134 17.13 5.90 -5.74
C LEU A 134 18.38 6.70 -6.12
N HIS A 135 19.51 6.05 -6.41
CA HIS A 135 20.75 6.70 -6.86
C HIS A 135 20.70 7.17 -8.31
N HIS A 136 19.94 6.50 -9.18
CA HIS A 136 19.78 6.89 -10.59
C HIS A 136 18.73 7.99 -10.80
N HIS A 137 17.98 8.35 -9.75
CA HIS A 137 16.98 9.40 -9.77
C HIS A 137 17.35 10.51 -8.80
N ASN A 138 16.88 11.72 -9.09
CA ASN A 138 17.12 12.88 -8.24
C ASN A 138 15.85 13.68 -7.95
N THR A 139 14.70 13.24 -8.48
CA THR A 139 13.43 13.96 -8.39
C THR A 139 12.31 12.98 -8.08
N GLY A 140 11.36 13.40 -7.25
CA GLY A 140 10.12 12.68 -7.04
C GLY A 140 9.00 13.60 -6.56
N ALA A 141 7.88 13.01 -6.21
CA ALA A 141 6.71 13.70 -5.67
C ALA A 141 6.56 13.39 -4.19
N LEU A 142 6.77 14.40 -3.34
CA LEU A 142 6.61 14.29 -1.89
C LEU A 142 5.18 14.61 -1.49
N ALA A 143 4.45 13.61 -1.01
CA ALA A 143 3.12 13.76 -0.45
C ALA A 143 3.20 14.03 1.05
N THR A 144 2.56 15.11 1.48
CA THR A 144 2.43 15.55 2.87
C THR A 144 0.98 15.93 3.16
N GLY A 145 0.53 15.83 4.41
CA GLY A 145 -0.85 16.19 4.73
C GLY A 145 -1.11 16.40 6.22
N TRP A 146 -2.17 17.15 6.51
CA TRP A 146 -2.71 17.37 7.85
C TRP A 146 -4.22 17.61 7.79
N GLY A 147 -4.99 16.91 8.64
CA GLY A 147 -6.45 16.91 8.58
C GLY A 147 -6.94 16.48 7.20
N GLU A 148 -7.86 17.25 6.61
CA GLU A 148 -8.41 16.99 5.27
C GLU A 148 -7.52 17.52 4.13
N SER A 149 -6.39 18.17 4.46
CA SER A 149 -5.53 18.80 3.47
C SER A 149 -4.34 17.92 3.11
N VAL A 150 -4.26 17.52 1.84
CA VAL A 150 -3.12 16.79 1.25
C VAL A 150 -2.45 17.65 0.19
N HIS A 151 -1.12 17.63 0.14
CA HIS A 151 -0.35 18.35 -0.87
C HIS A 151 0.83 17.50 -1.36
N SER A 152 0.99 17.48 -2.68
CA SER A 152 2.13 16.86 -3.34
C SER A 152 3.05 17.94 -3.90
N THR A 153 4.34 17.85 -3.61
CA THR A 153 5.37 18.77 -4.11
C THR A 153 6.38 17.99 -4.94
N PRO A 154 6.52 18.29 -6.25
CA PRO A 154 7.67 17.84 -7.03
C PRO A 154 8.95 18.39 -6.40
N ILE A 155 9.89 17.52 -6.08
CA ILE A 155 11.05 17.90 -5.27
C ILE A 155 12.29 17.11 -5.65
N GLU A 156 13.42 17.82 -5.66
CA GLU A 156 14.74 17.20 -5.80
C GLU A 156 15.20 16.62 -4.46
N TYR A 157 15.85 15.46 -4.53
CA TYR A 157 16.45 14.78 -3.39
C TYR A 157 17.83 14.23 -3.74
N ILE A 158 18.61 13.92 -2.70
CA ILE A 158 19.76 13.01 -2.81
C ILE A 158 19.51 11.78 -1.93
N TYR A 159 19.98 10.62 -2.36
CA TYR A 159 20.00 9.41 -1.53
C TYR A 159 21.42 9.20 -0.99
N HIS A 160 21.55 9.17 0.33
CA HIS A 160 22.83 9.04 1.01
C HIS A 160 22.66 8.26 2.32
N GLN A 161 23.52 7.25 2.54
CA GLN A 161 23.53 6.44 3.78
C GLN A 161 22.15 5.93 4.22
N GLY A 162 21.36 5.38 3.30
CA GLY A 162 20.06 4.80 3.64
C GLY A 162 18.90 5.80 3.74
N LYS A 163 19.15 7.11 3.54
CA LYS A 163 18.15 8.18 3.73
C LYS A 163 18.03 9.07 2.51
N LEU A 164 16.87 9.72 2.37
CA LEU A 164 16.68 10.77 1.38
C LEU A 164 16.85 12.13 2.05
N TYR A 165 17.60 13.03 1.41
CA TYR A 165 17.78 14.41 1.88
C TYR A 165 17.28 15.38 0.83
N ILE A 166 16.48 16.34 1.27
CA ILE A 166 15.86 17.35 0.44
C ILE A 166 16.28 18.71 1.00
N PHE A 167 16.94 19.54 0.20
CA PHE A 167 17.09 20.96 0.57
C PHE A 167 15.89 21.74 0.05
N SER A 168 15.27 22.51 0.92
CA SER A 168 14.10 23.30 0.57
C SER A 168 14.08 24.65 1.27
N GLU A 169 13.71 25.68 0.52
CA GLU A 169 13.58 27.06 1.02
C GLU A 169 12.44 27.22 2.04
N GLY A 170 11.35 26.47 1.87
CA GLY A 170 10.14 26.67 2.66
C GLY A 170 8.88 26.17 1.95
N GLY A 171 7.72 26.69 2.37
CA GLY A 171 6.43 26.44 1.74
C GLY A 171 5.53 25.47 2.50
N ARG A 172 4.34 25.21 1.92
CA ARG A 172 3.20 24.55 2.59
C ARG A 172 3.55 23.19 3.21
N LYS A 173 4.45 22.42 2.59
CA LYS A 173 4.93 21.14 3.13
C LYS A 173 5.45 21.26 4.56
N PHE A 174 6.17 22.33 4.93
CA PHE A 174 6.68 22.49 6.30
C PHE A 174 5.54 22.60 7.32
N ALA A 175 4.47 23.33 7.00
CA ALA A 175 3.32 23.45 7.87
C ALA A 175 2.66 22.08 8.16
N TYR A 176 2.68 21.16 7.20
CA TYR A 176 2.20 19.80 7.41
C TYR A 176 3.22 18.96 8.17
N LEU A 177 4.50 19.01 7.77
CA LEU A 177 5.58 18.25 8.38
C LEU A 177 5.85 18.61 9.85
N TYR A 178 5.64 19.85 10.27
CA TYR A 178 5.70 20.23 11.68
C TYR A 178 4.57 19.59 12.52
N ARG A 179 3.42 19.28 11.91
CA ARG A 179 2.26 18.68 12.59
C ARG A 179 2.22 17.16 12.48
N ASN A 180 2.68 16.63 11.36
CA ASN A 180 2.72 15.20 11.05
C ASN A 180 4.05 14.87 10.37
N ARG A 181 4.86 14.06 11.04
CA ARG A 181 6.19 13.67 10.56
C ARG A 181 6.16 12.58 9.50
N HIS A 182 5.00 12.00 9.19
CA HIS A 182 4.85 10.96 8.18
C HIS A 182 4.76 11.54 6.76
N VAL A 183 5.42 10.86 5.83
CA VAL A 183 5.44 11.22 4.41
C VAL A 183 5.32 10.00 3.53
N SER A 184 4.84 10.22 2.30
CA SER A 184 5.02 9.29 1.19
C SER A 184 5.76 9.98 0.05
N MET A 185 6.72 9.31 -0.56
CA MET A 185 7.53 9.81 -1.66
C MET A 185 7.40 8.87 -2.86
N SER A 186 7.02 9.41 -4.02
CA SER A 186 6.96 8.63 -5.27
C SER A 186 8.07 9.06 -6.22
N ILE A 187 8.84 8.09 -6.71
CA ILE A 187 9.87 8.24 -7.74
C ILE A 187 9.50 7.29 -8.87
N PHE A 188 9.41 7.76 -10.11
CA PHE A 188 8.95 6.92 -11.21
C PHE A 188 9.51 7.39 -12.54
N ASP A 189 9.77 6.41 -13.42
CA ASP A 189 10.09 6.67 -14.81
C ASP A 189 8.81 7.00 -15.60
N PRO A 190 8.91 7.78 -16.69
CA PRO A 190 7.83 7.91 -17.64
C PRO A 190 7.35 6.54 -18.14
N PHE A 191 6.04 6.31 -18.12
CA PHE A 191 5.48 5.05 -18.58
C PHE A 191 5.63 4.92 -20.11
N THR A 192 6.44 3.95 -20.54
CA THR A 192 6.67 3.63 -21.96
C THR A 192 6.23 2.21 -22.33
N GLY A 193 5.77 1.43 -21.34
CA GLY A 193 5.27 0.06 -21.52
C GLY A 193 5.50 -0.82 -20.30
N PHE A 194 4.82 -1.97 -20.24
CA PHE A 194 4.92 -2.87 -19.08
C PHE A 194 6.30 -3.52 -18.88
N LYS A 195 7.13 -3.59 -19.93
CA LYS A 195 8.49 -4.15 -19.82
C LYS A 195 9.49 -3.17 -19.20
N THR A 196 9.23 -1.87 -19.33
CA THR A 196 10.11 -0.78 -18.89
C THR A 196 9.58 -0.04 -17.67
N ILE A 197 8.44 -0.49 -17.11
CA ILE A 197 7.83 0.16 -15.96
C ILE A 197 8.75 0.08 -14.75
N ALA A 198 9.01 1.24 -14.14
CA ALA A 198 9.73 1.38 -12.89
C ALA A 198 9.10 2.51 -12.07
N GLY A 199 8.63 2.18 -10.87
CA GLY A 199 7.99 3.12 -9.97
C GLY A 199 8.16 2.67 -8.53
N LEU A 200 8.75 3.54 -7.72
CA LEU A 200 9.03 3.35 -6.32
C LEU A 200 8.17 4.31 -5.49
N GLN A 201 7.38 3.76 -4.59
CA GLN A 201 6.75 4.50 -3.50
C GLN A 201 7.49 4.17 -2.21
N LEU A 202 7.82 5.18 -1.41
CA LEU A 202 8.41 5.06 -0.10
C LEU A 202 7.54 5.74 0.93
N ASP A 203 7.25 5.05 2.03
CA ASP A 203 6.71 5.67 3.22
C ASP A 203 7.82 5.83 4.25
N GLY A 204 7.80 6.92 5.01
CA GLY A 204 8.84 7.22 5.98
C GLY A 204 8.45 8.32 6.97
N THR A 205 9.41 8.67 7.82
CA THR A 205 9.29 9.80 8.74
C THR A 205 10.37 10.83 8.49
N VAL A 206 10.05 12.09 8.82
CA VAL A 206 10.96 13.22 8.61
C VAL A 206 11.60 13.74 9.88
N ARG A 207 12.85 14.17 9.73
CA ARG A 207 13.56 15.05 10.66
C ARG A 207 14.02 16.29 9.91
N PHE A 208 13.99 17.45 10.57
CA PHE A 208 14.60 18.66 10.01
C PHE A 208 16.05 18.75 10.48
N ILE A 209 16.93 19.09 9.55
CA ILE A 209 18.32 19.47 9.81
C ILE A 209 18.44 20.92 9.38
N GLU A 210 18.74 21.78 10.34
CA GLU A 210 18.75 23.23 10.19
C GLU A 210 20.16 23.76 9.92
N PRO A 211 20.30 24.91 9.25
CA PRO A 211 21.58 25.58 9.17
C PRO A 211 22.16 25.85 10.57
N GLY A 212 23.37 25.34 10.80
CA GLY A 212 24.03 25.38 12.12
C GLY A 212 24.05 24.04 12.85
N ASP A 213 23.22 23.08 12.44
CA ASP A 213 23.33 21.70 12.93
C ASP A 213 24.64 21.06 12.45
N ALA A 214 25.24 20.21 13.30
CA ALA A 214 26.55 19.60 13.03
C ALA A 214 26.60 18.78 11.71
N GLU A 215 25.46 18.24 11.30
CA GLU A 215 25.33 17.37 10.12
C GLU A 215 25.09 18.17 8.82
N TYR A 216 24.64 19.42 8.91
CA TYR A 216 24.15 20.21 7.77
C TYR A 216 25.21 20.38 6.68
N ASP A 217 26.42 20.82 7.05
CA ASP A 217 27.51 21.06 6.10
C ASP A 217 27.95 19.75 5.39
N GLY A 218 27.90 18.61 6.09
CA GLY A 218 28.21 17.30 5.52
C GLY A 218 27.19 16.86 4.47
N ILE A 219 25.90 17.07 4.73
CA ILE A 219 24.83 16.77 3.78
C ILE A 219 24.87 17.73 2.58
N ALA A 220 25.22 19.00 2.80
CA ALA A 220 25.40 19.97 1.72
C ALA A 220 26.55 19.57 0.79
N ALA A 221 27.68 19.15 1.36
CA ALA A 221 28.81 18.63 0.60
C ALA A 221 28.43 17.37 -0.19
N ALA A 222 27.67 16.44 0.41
CA ALA A 222 27.18 15.24 -0.28
C ALA A 222 26.26 15.57 -1.47
N ARG A 223 25.50 16.68 -1.40
CA ARG A 223 24.72 17.19 -2.54
C ARG A 223 25.56 17.98 -3.55
N GLY A 224 26.80 18.33 -3.22
CA GLY A 224 27.65 19.18 -4.05
C GLY A 224 27.32 20.67 -3.94
N ILE A 225 26.72 21.11 -2.83
CA ILE A 225 26.46 22.53 -2.55
C ILE A 225 27.60 23.08 -1.70
N ALA A 226 28.38 24.01 -2.26
CA ALA A 226 29.44 24.70 -1.53
C ALA A 226 28.88 25.61 -0.42
N LYS A 227 29.58 25.69 0.71
CA LYS A 227 29.18 26.52 1.86
C LYS A 227 29.06 27.99 1.48
N GLU A 228 30.01 28.50 0.70
CA GLU A 228 30.01 29.88 0.21
C GLU A 228 28.81 30.19 -0.68
N ARG A 229 28.25 29.17 -1.36
CA ARG A 229 27.02 29.33 -2.13
C ARG A 229 25.83 29.51 -1.20
N LEU A 230 25.72 28.67 -0.17
CA LEU A 230 24.64 28.74 0.82
C LEU A 230 24.64 30.09 1.56
N ASP A 231 25.82 30.56 1.99
CA ASP A 231 25.98 31.81 2.72
C ASP A 231 25.59 33.05 1.88
N LYS A 232 25.67 32.94 0.55
CA LYS A 232 25.29 34.02 -0.39
C LYS A 232 23.83 33.98 -0.82
N MET A 233 23.07 32.94 -0.47
CA MET A 233 21.66 32.86 -0.84
C MET A 233 20.84 33.86 -0.03
N ALA A 234 19.90 34.54 -0.69
CA ALA A 234 18.94 35.42 -0.02
C ALA A 234 17.88 34.65 0.80
N VAL A 235 17.88 33.33 0.67
CA VAL A 235 16.93 32.40 1.31
C VAL A 235 17.70 31.35 2.09
N MET A 236 17.10 30.90 3.19
CA MET A 236 17.61 29.79 3.97
C MET A 236 17.12 28.48 3.35
N LEU A 237 18.04 27.52 3.16
CA LEU A 237 17.66 26.16 2.80
C LEU A 237 17.61 25.30 4.06
N HIS A 238 16.45 24.73 4.34
CA HIS A 238 16.26 23.72 5.36
C HIS A 238 16.47 22.34 4.76
N VAL A 239 17.03 21.39 5.51
CA VAL A 239 17.14 20.01 5.05
C VAL A 239 16.02 19.18 5.68
N ILE A 240 15.24 18.52 4.82
CA ILE A 240 14.28 17.50 5.22
C ILE A 240 14.96 16.15 4.99
N GLU A 241 15.32 15.49 6.09
CA GLU A 241 15.79 14.10 6.09
C GLU A 241 14.57 13.18 6.15
N ILE A 242 14.44 12.26 5.20
CA ILE A 242 13.43 11.20 5.22
C ILE A 242 14.14 9.89 5.57
N THR A 243 13.70 9.27 6.67
CA THR A 243 14.06 7.89 7.02
C THR A 243 13.00 6.95 6.44
N PRO A 244 13.34 6.12 5.45
CA PRO A 244 12.40 5.16 4.87
C PRO A 244 11.95 4.11 5.89
N HIS A 245 10.70 3.69 5.80
CA HIS A 245 10.13 2.61 6.60
C HIS A 245 9.63 1.46 5.74
N LYS A 246 9.00 1.80 4.61
CA LYS A 246 8.47 0.81 3.68
C LYS A 246 8.66 1.28 2.26
N ALA A 247 9.00 0.35 1.37
CA ALA A 247 9.07 0.58 -0.06
C ALA A 247 8.11 -0.34 -0.80
N HIS A 248 7.38 0.22 -1.75
CA HIS A 248 6.63 -0.51 -2.77
C HIS A 248 7.29 -0.24 -4.12
N PHE A 249 7.99 -1.24 -4.66
CA PHE A 249 8.72 -1.10 -5.91
C PHE A 249 8.09 -1.94 -7.02
N LEU A 250 7.45 -1.27 -7.98
CA LEU A 250 6.99 -1.86 -9.22
C LEU A 250 8.10 -1.74 -10.26
N TRP A 251 8.64 -2.88 -10.70
CA TRP A 251 9.70 -2.90 -11.69
C TRP A 251 9.60 -4.12 -12.61
N GLY A 252 9.49 -3.87 -13.92
CA GLY A 252 9.32 -4.92 -14.93
C GLY A 252 10.45 -5.96 -14.94
N GLU A 253 11.67 -5.55 -14.56
CA GLU A 253 12.84 -6.43 -14.54
C GLU A 253 12.82 -7.47 -13.42
N PHE A 254 12.00 -7.30 -12.38
CA PHE A 254 11.86 -8.32 -11.32
C PHE A 254 11.41 -9.67 -11.88
N GLY A 255 10.58 -9.67 -12.93
CA GLY A 255 10.16 -10.90 -13.61
C GLY A 255 11.33 -11.70 -14.17
N LYS A 256 12.38 -11.03 -14.69
CA LYS A 256 13.60 -11.70 -15.18
C LYS A 256 14.44 -12.31 -14.05
N ARG A 257 14.21 -11.86 -12.81
CA ARG A 257 14.86 -12.34 -11.59
C ARG A 257 14.00 -13.37 -10.83
N GLY A 258 12.94 -13.89 -11.47
CA GLY A 258 12.03 -14.86 -10.85
C GLY A 258 11.17 -14.29 -9.73
N LYS A 259 11.07 -12.96 -9.61
CA LYS A 259 10.25 -12.28 -8.60
C LYS A 259 8.98 -11.70 -9.22
N ALA A 260 7.97 -11.45 -8.40
CA ALA A 260 6.78 -10.73 -8.85
C ALA A 260 7.14 -9.29 -9.29
N PRO A 261 6.44 -8.69 -10.28
CA PRO A 261 6.75 -7.33 -10.76
C PRO A 261 6.69 -6.26 -9.67
N THR A 262 5.90 -6.46 -8.62
CA THR A 262 5.86 -5.58 -7.45
C THR A 262 6.52 -6.29 -6.28
N GLN A 263 7.47 -5.62 -5.65
CA GLN A 263 8.13 -6.05 -4.43
C GLN A 263 7.83 -5.05 -3.30
N VAL A 264 7.76 -5.54 -2.07
CA VAL A 264 7.59 -4.70 -0.89
C VAL A 264 8.74 -4.98 0.08
N TYR A 265 9.43 -3.92 0.49
CA TYR A 265 10.56 -3.99 1.41
C TYR A 265 10.26 -3.19 2.68
N THR A 266 10.57 -3.75 3.85
CA THR A 266 10.43 -3.05 5.15
C THR A 266 11.82 -2.77 5.70
N PHE A 267 12.11 -1.50 5.96
CA PHE A 267 13.43 -1.10 6.43
C PHE A 267 13.61 -1.47 7.91
N PRO A 268 14.82 -1.87 8.35
CA PRO A 268 15.10 -2.13 9.76
C PRO A 268 14.79 -0.92 10.65
N GLY A 269 14.24 -1.17 11.85
CA GLY A 269 13.92 -0.09 12.80
C GLY A 269 12.65 0.72 12.46
N SER A 270 11.90 0.32 11.44
CA SER A 270 10.58 0.90 11.15
C SER A 270 9.65 0.74 12.35
N PRO A 271 8.82 1.77 12.67
CA PRO A 271 7.72 1.58 13.59
C PRO A 271 6.92 0.35 13.15
N ARG A 272 6.55 -0.52 14.09
CA ARG A 272 5.61 -1.59 13.77
C ARG A 272 4.35 -0.92 13.22
N GLU A 273 3.82 -1.41 12.09
CA GLU A 273 2.45 -1.05 11.72
C GLU A 273 1.62 -1.30 12.99
N GLN A 274 0.88 -0.28 13.45
CA GLN A 274 -0.12 -0.52 14.48
C GLN A 274 -1.13 -1.42 13.80
N ASP A 275 -0.92 -2.72 13.91
CA ASP A 275 -1.89 -3.74 13.59
C ASP A 275 -3.08 -3.40 14.47
N GLY A 276 -4.08 -2.72 13.90
CA GLY A 276 -5.30 -2.39 14.62
C GLY A 276 -5.87 -3.69 15.18
N GLU A 277 -5.85 -3.80 16.51
CA GLU A 277 -6.63 -4.79 17.26
C GLU A 277 -8.12 -4.59 17.02
#